data_AF-A0A9D2GEX6-F1
#
_entry.id   AF-A0A9D2GEX6-F1
#
_cell.length_a   1.000
_cell.length_b   1.000
_cell.length_c   1.000
_cell.angle_alpha   90.00
_cell.angle_beta   90.00
_cell.angle_gamma   90.00
#
_symmetry.space_group_name_H-M   'P 1'
#
loop_
_entity.id
_entity.type
_entity.pdbx_description
1 polymer ?
#
loop_
_entity_poly.entity_id
_entity_poly.type
_entity_poly.pdbx_seq_one_letter_code
_entity_poly.pdbx_strand_id
1 'polypeptide(L)'
;MQKPSGYDEAPVMGNYEKISPGGHVLEIKKVEECIASNGNAYVNVIFDTDITDSQPHYYMDLYKNDTRPDKKWCGNKFVFVNDYNDPTKTNSQFKGFTTSVEASNKGFIIPWGDGFCDSMQGKKVGGVFREEEYMKNDGTIGTAVRLAWFQSVNTVRDAKIPDVKHLKNETAAPPMDDVPW
;
A
#
# COMPACT_ATOMS: atom_id res chain seq x y z
N MET A 1 -38.12 8.99 25.21
CA MET A 1 -37.33 7.75 25.37
C MET A 1 -36.34 7.98 26.50
N GLN A 2 -36.20 7.03 27.43
CA GLN A 2 -35.15 7.08 28.46
C GLN A 2 -33.81 6.70 27.83
N LYS A 3 -32.72 7.35 28.25
CA LYS A 3 -31.38 7.04 27.75
C LYS A 3 -31.07 5.55 28.05
N PRO A 4 -30.71 4.74 27.05
CA PRO A 4 -30.38 3.33 27.27
C PRO A 4 -29.20 3.18 28.23
N SER A 5 -29.23 2.13 29.06
CA SER A 5 -28.09 1.77 29.90
C SER A 5 -26.87 1.49 29.02
N GLY A 6 -25.72 2.09 29.34
CA GLY A 6 -24.48 1.96 28.57
C GLY A 6 -24.39 2.82 27.31
N TYR A 7 -25.31 3.78 27.09
CA TYR A 7 -25.23 4.69 25.92
C TYR A 7 -23.93 5.50 25.85
N ASP A 8 -23.41 5.93 27.01
CA ASP A 8 -22.14 6.69 27.06
C ASP A 8 -20.90 5.81 26.83
N GLU A 9 -21.04 4.50 26.97
CA GLU A 9 -19.99 3.50 26.78
C GLU A 9 -20.06 2.86 25.39
N ALA A 10 -21.24 2.93 24.75
CA ALA A 10 -21.47 2.40 23.42
C ALA A 10 -20.66 3.23 22.41
N PRO A 11 -19.70 2.62 21.68
CA PRO A 11 -18.98 3.34 20.64
C PRO A 11 -19.98 3.81 19.59
N VAL A 12 -19.97 5.12 19.29
CA VAL A 12 -20.68 5.66 18.13
C VAL A 12 -20.19 4.86 16.92
N MET A 13 -21.12 4.35 16.11
CA MET A 13 -20.77 3.67 14.86
C MET A 13 -20.03 4.69 13.97
N GLY A 14 -18.70 4.63 14.00
CA GLY A 14 -17.85 5.65 13.40
C GLY A 14 -17.95 5.58 11.88
N ASN A 15 -18.19 6.72 11.24
CA ASN A 15 -17.87 6.92 9.84
C ASN A 15 -16.35 6.73 9.70
N TYR A 16 -15.93 5.51 9.36
CA TYR A 16 -14.53 5.25 9.08
C TYR A 16 -14.19 5.92 7.75
N GLU A 17 -13.43 7.01 7.83
CA GLU A 17 -12.96 7.71 6.63
C GLU A 17 -11.95 6.81 5.91
N LYS A 18 -12.14 6.59 4.61
CA LYS A 18 -11.17 5.85 3.79
C LYS A 18 -9.95 6.73 3.55
N ILE A 19 -8.78 6.10 3.44
CA ILE A 19 -7.59 6.80 2.93
C ILE A 19 -7.89 7.34 1.52
N SER A 20 -7.56 8.61 1.28
CA SER A 20 -7.77 9.26 0.00
C SER A 20 -6.84 8.68 -1.06
N PRO A 21 -7.26 8.61 -2.33
CA PRO A 21 -6.34 8.32 -3.41
C PRO A 21 -5.44 9.55 -3.67
N GLY A 22 -4.24 9.31 -4.19
CA GLY A 22 -3.22 10.36 -4.37
C GLY A 22 -2.03 10.18 -3.44
N GLY A 23 -1.25 11.24 -3.25
CA GLY A 23 0.01 11.18 -2.53
C GLY A 23 -0.14 11.35 -1.02
N HIS A 24 0.50 10.45 -0.28
CA HIS A 24 0.60 10.48 1.18
C HIS A 24 2.05 10.37 1.64
N VAL A 25 2.37 11.03 2.75
CA VAL A 25 3.63 10.89 3.48
C VAL A 25 3.49 9.69 4.42
N LEU A 26 4.43 8.76 4.30
CA LEU A 26 4.45 7.51 5.06
C LEU A 26 5.68 7.46 5.96
N GLU A 27 5.53 6.77 7.09
CA GLU A 27 6.62 6.38 7.98
C GLU A 27 6.78 4.85 7.92
N ILE A 28 7.99 4.40 7.60
CA ILE A 28 8.31 2.97 7.55
C ILE A 28 8.39 2.43 8.97
N LYS A 29 7.53 1.45 9.28
CA LYS A 29 7.49 0.79 10.60
C LYS A 29 8.39 -0.43 10.65
N LYS A 30 8.51 -1.15 9.54
CA LYS A 30 9.39 -2.32 9.39
C LYS A 30 9.62 -2.63 7.91
N VAL A 31 10.78 -3.20 7.59
CA VAL A 31 11.03 -3.85 6.30
C VAL A 31 11.46 -5.28 6.59
N GLU A 32 10.93 -6.23 5.82
CA GLU A 32 11.28 -7.65 5.93
C GLU A 32 11.66 -8.18 4.55
N GLU A 33 12.80 -8.84 4.43
CA GLU A 33 13.13 -9.63 3.25
C GLU A 33 12.40 -10.97 3.31
N CYS A 34 11.81 -11.37 2.18
CA CYS A 34 10.97 -12.55 2.06
C CYS A 34 11.23 -13.25 0.73
N ILE A 35 10.94 -14.55 0.69
CA ILE A 35 11.01 -15.37 -0.52
C ILE A 35 9.58 -15.83 -0.85
N ALA A 36 9.14 -15.57 -2.08
CA ALA A 36 7.85 -16.01 -2.56
C ALA A 36 7.86 -17.52 -2.86
N SER A 37 6.68 -18.12 -3.00
CA SER A 37 6.55 -19.56 -3.28
C SER A 37 7.24 -20.00 -4.59
N ASN A 38 7.44 -19.07 -5.53
CA ASN A 38 8.17 -19.29 -6.78
C ASN A 38 9.69 -19.03 -6.67
N GLY A 39 10.21 -18.80 -5.47
CA GLY A 39 11.63 -18.53 -5.22
C GLY A 39 12.06 -17.07 -5.40
N ASN A 40 11.17 -16.18 -5.85
CA ASN A 40 11.53 -14.77 -6.07
C ASN A 40 11.63 -14.00 -4.74
N ALA A 41 12.71 -13.26 -4.56
CA ALA A 41 12.90 -12.38 -3.42
C ALA A 41 12.04 -11.11 -3.53
N TYR A 42 11.44 -10.70 -2.41
CA TYR A 42 10.71 -9.45 -2.27
C TYR A 42 10.91 -8.87 -0.88
N VAL A 43 10.71 -7.55 -0.75
CA VAL A 43 10.64 -6.88 0.54
C VAL A 43 9.19 -6.59 0.90
N ASN A 44 8.79 -6.91 2.12
CA ASN A 44 7.55 -6.48 2.73
C ASN A 44 7.79 -5.17 3.47
N VAL A 45 7.36 -4.06 2.88
CA VAL A 45 7.46 -2.73 3.50
C VAL A 45 6.19 -2.50 4.31
N ILE A 46 6.32 -2.47 5.62
CA ILE A 46 5.24 -2.17 6.57
C ILE A 46 5.35 -0.69 6.93
N PHE A 47 4.26 0.05 6.78
CA PHE A 47 4.23 1.50 6.96
C PHE A 47 2.94 1.97 7.62
N ASP A 48 2.98 3.17 8.16
CA ASP A 48 1.83 3.96 8.58
C ASP A 48 1.87 5.33 7.88
N THR A 49 0.75 6.05 7.85
CA THR A 49 0.73 7.45 7.42
C THR A 49 1.42 8.32 8.47
N ASP A 50 2.39 9.11 8.05
CA ASP A 50 3.21 9.96 8.93
C ASP A 50 2.35 11.02 9.62
N ILE A 51 2.80 11.50 10.78
CA ILE A 51 2.11 12.56 11.55
C ILE A 51 1.95 13.88 10.76
N THR A 52 2.76 14.11 9.73
CA THR A 52 2.70 15.29 8.86
C THR A 52 1.86 15.09 7.61
N ASP A 53 1.21 13.94 7.47
CA ASP A 53 0.30 13.64 6.38
C ASP A 53 -1.08 14.30 6.55
N SER A 54 -1.88 14.34 5.48
CA SER A 54 -3.27 14.81 5.54
C SER A 54 -4.18 13.85 6.33
N GLN A 55 -3.85 12.56 6.37
CA GLN A 55 -4.56 11.52 7.13
C GLN A 55 -3.57 10.76 8.03
N PRO A 56 -3.05 11.37 9.10
CA PRO A 56 -2.01 10.77 9.94
C PRO A 56 -2.53 9.55 10.72
N HIS A 57 -1.63 8.63 11.07
CA HIS A 57 -1.92 7.42 11.86
C HIS A 57 -3.03 6.50 11.33
N TYR A 58 -3.41 6.62 10.06
CA TYR A 58 -4.50 5.90 9.43
C TYR A 58 -4.47 4.38 9.67
N TYR A 59 -3.33 3.72 9.43
CA TYR A 59 -3.26 2.26 9.57
C TYR A 59 -3.15 1.83 11.02
N MET A 60 -2.51 2.65 11.86
CA MET A 60 -2.48 2.44 13.30
C MET A 60 -3.88 2.51 13.90
N ASP A 61 -4.67 3.51 13.52
CA ASP A 61 -6.03 3.71 14.00
C ASP A 61 -6.96 2.63 13.45
N LEU A 62 -6.78 2.21 12.19
CA LEU A 62 -7.47 1.05 11.64
C LEU A 62 -7.23 -0.20 12.50
N TYR A 63 -5.97 -0.46 12.86
CA TYR A 63 -5.58 -1.63 13.62
C TYR A 63 -6.07 -1.58 15.08
N LYS A 64 -6.06 -0.40 15.71
CA LYS A 64 -6.58 -0.20 17.07
C LYS A 64 -8.09 -0.39 17.14
N ASN A 65 -8.81 0.15 16.16
CA ASN A 65 -10.27 0.09 16.08
C ASN A 65 -10.80 -1.28 15.60
N ASP A 66 -9.94 -2.11 15.02
CA ASP A 66 -10.29 -3.49 14.69
C ASP A 66 -10.41 -4.33 15.97
N THR A 67 -11.63 -4.81 16.25
CA THR A 67 -11.98 -5.64 17.40
C THR A 67 -11.91 -7.14 17.09
N ARG A 68 -11.61 -7.52 15.84
CA ARG A 68 -11.53 -8.94 15.46
C ARG A 68 -10.33 -9.62 16.14
N PRO A 69 -10.47 -10.87 16.60
CA PRO A 69 -9.41 -11.58 17.29
C PRO A 69 -8.19 -11.86 16.39
N ASP A 70 -8.41 -11.98 15.09
CA ASP A 70 -7.40 -12.25 14.06
C ASP A 70 -6.98 -10.99 13.28
N LYS A 71 -7.16 -9.80 13.86
CA LYS A 71 -6.84 -8.53 13.22
C LYS A 71 -5.40 -8.49 12.71
N LYS A 72 -5.23 -7.93 11.50
CA LYS A 72 -3.94 -7.85 10.81
C LYS A 72 -3.63 -6.39 10.50
N TRP A 73 -2.33 -6.07 10.47
CA TRP A 73 -1.89 -4.79 9.95
C TRP A 73 -2.14 -4.72 8.44
N CYS A 74 -2.78 -3.65 7.97
CA CYS A 74 -3.17 -3.49 6.57
C CYS A 74 -2.31 -2.46 5.81
N GLY A 75 -1.39 -1.77 6.49
CA GLY A 75 -0.48 -0.79 5.89
C GLY A 75 0.81 -1.45 5.44
N ASN A 76 0.77 -2.22 4.36
CA ASN A 76 1.96 -2.87 3.83
C ASN A 76 1.98 -2.93 2.30
N LYS A 77 3.18 -3.09 1.74
CA LYS A 77 3.41 -3.25 0.30
C LYS A 77 4.55 -4.23 0.05
N PHE A 78 4.28 -5.22 -0.77
CA PHE A 78 5.31 -6.12 -1.30
C PHE A 78 5.98 -5.49 -2.52
N VAL A 79 7.31 -5.46 -2.51
CA VAL A 79 8.14 -4.94 -3.59
C VAL A 79 9.14 -6.03 -3.98
N PHE A 80 8.99 -6.60 -5.17
CA PHE A 80 9.91 -7.61 -5.69
C PHE A 80 11.27 -7.00 -5.98
N VAL A 81 12.36 -7.71 -5.64
CA VAL A 81 13.73 -7.22 -5.83
C VAL A 81 14.14 -7.30 -7.30
N ASN A 82 13.80 -8.40 -7.97
CA ASN A 82 14.15 -8.65 -9.37
C ASN A 82 12.99 -8.36 -10.32
N ASP A 83 13.32 -8.10 -11.58
CA ASP A 83 12.33 -7.97 -12.65
C ASP A 83 11.60 -9.30 -12.89
N TYR A 84 10.32 -9.24 -13.24
CA TYR A 84 9.50 -10.41 -13.46
C TYR A 84 9.93 -11.21 -14.70
N ASN A 85 10.33 -10.52 -15.77
CA ASN A 85 10.72 -11.15 -17.04
C ASN A 85 12.20 -11.51 -17.07
N ASP A 86 13.03 -10.82 -16.29
CA ASP A 86 14.49 -11.01 -16.26
C ASP A 86 15.03 -10.99 -14.82
N PRO A 87 15.19 -12.17 -14.20
CA PRO A 87 15.67 -12.29 -12.82
C PRO A 87 17.07 -11.69 -12.58
N THR A 88 17.86 -11.48 -13.64
CA THR A 88 19.19 -10.86 -13.52
C THR A 88 19.13 -9.34 -13.34
N LYS A 89 17.97 -8.73 -13.59
CA LYS A 89 17.76 -7.29 -13.49
C LYS A 89 16.98 -6.94 -12.23
N THR A 90 17.24 -5.74 -11.70
CA THR A 90 16.51 -5.18 -10.57
C THR A 90 15.15 -4.65 -11.02
N ASN A 91 14.13 -4.88 -10.19
CA ASN A 91 12.81 -4.32 -10.38
C ASN A 91 12.84 -2.78 -10.29
N SER A 92 12.20 -2.10 -11.22
CA SER A 92 12.11 -0.64 -11.22
C SER A 92 11.39 -0.10 -9.98
N GLN A 93 10.41 -0.82 -9.43
CA GLN A 93 9.71 -0.42 -8.20
C GLN A 93 10.63 -0.54 -6.97
N PHE A 94 11.48 -1.56 -6.92
CA PHE A 94 12.46 -1.71 -5.84
C PHE A 94 13.47 -0.57 -5.85
N LYS A 95 14.04 -0.28 -7.03
CA LYS A 95 14.92 0.89 -7.19
C LYS A 95 14.20 2.19 -6.86
N GLY A 96 12.95 2.34 -7.29
CA GLY A 96 12.12 3.51 -6.99
C GLY A 96 11.90 3.70 -5.49
N PHE A 97 11.63 2.60 -4.77
CA PHE A 97 11.49 2.60 -3.31
C PHE A 97 12.77 3.05 -2.62
N THR A 98 13.91 2.39 -2.87
CA THR A 98 15.18 2.71 -2.19
C THR A 98 15.63 4.15 -2.47
N THR A 99 15.56 4.58 -3.73
CA THR A 99 15.88 5.96 -4.14
C THR A 99 14.96 6.97 -3.46
N SER A 100 13.66 6.65 -3.33
CA SER A 100 12.69 7.54 -2.68
C SER A 100 12.94 7.67 -1.19
N VAL A 101 13.36 6.59 -0.51
CA VAL A 101 13.74 6.62 0.90
C VAL A 101 14.96 7.52 1.10
N GLU A 102 16.02 7.34 0.31
CA GLU A 102 17.22 8.20 0.42
C GLU A 102 16.88 9.68 0.15
N ALA A 103 16.13 9.97 -0.92
CA ALA A 103 15.74 11.33 -1.27
C ALA A 103 14.85 12.02 -0.22
N SER A 104 14.10 11.23 0.56
CA SER A 104 13.17 11.74 1.58
C SER A 104 13.83 11.96 2.94
N ASN A 105 15.02 11.39 3.17
CA ASN A 105 15.71 11.43 4.46
C ASN A 105 17.10 12.05 4.27
N LYS A 106 17.23 13.35 4.57
CA LYS A 106 18.47 14.10 4.34
C LYS A 106 19.68 13.44 5.01
N GLY A 107 20.70 13.15 4.22
CA GLY A 107 21.96 12.54 4.70
C GLY A 107 21.87 11.04 4.97
N PHE A 108 20.75 10.39 4.64
CA PHE A 108 20.61 8.95 4.72
C PHE A 108 21.03 8.30 3.40
N ILE A 109 21.90 7.32 3.50
CA ILE A 109 22.30 6.43 2.42
C ILE A 109 22.00 5.02 2.90
N ILE A 110 21.34 4.23 2.07
CA ILE A 110 20.96 2.86 2.44
C ILE A 110 22.22 2.00 2.53
N PRO A 111 22.50 1.40 3.70
CA PRO A 111 23.52 0.37 3.80
C PRO A 111 22.99 -0.91 3.15
N TRP A 112 23.77 -1.48 2.22
CA TRP A 112 23.48 -2.77 1.64
C TRP A 112 23.98 -3.92 2.54
N GLY A 113 23.34 -5.09 2.46
CA GLY A 113 23.64 -6.25 3.30
C GLY A 113 22.75 -6.33 4.54
N ASP A 114 23.26 -6.93 5.62
CA ASP A 114 22.46 -7.28 6.81
C ASP A 114 21.76 -6.08 7.47
N GLY A 115 22.33 -4.88 7.35
CA GLY A 115 21.75 -3.65 7.89
C GLY A 115 20.64 -3.03 7.04
N PHE A 116 20.33 -3.58 5.86
CA PHE A 116 19.40 -2.99 4.91
C PHE A 116 18.01 -2.78 5.53
N CYS A 117 17.39 -3.84 6.04
CA CYS A 117 16.03 -3.79 6.58
C CYS A 117 15.92 -2.88 7.81
N ASP A 118 16.83 -3.03 8.76
CA ASP A 118 16.81 -2.31 10.03
C ASP A 118 17.07 -0.81 9.85
N SER A 119 17.92 -0.44 8.90
CA SER A 119 18.26 0.97 8.62
C SER A 119 17.07 1.82 8.15
N MET A 120 16.03 1.18 7.61
CA MET A 120 14.85 1.85 7.07
C MET A 120 13.76 2.10 8.11
N GLN A 121 13.85 1.49 9.28
CA GLN A 121 12.86 1.70 10.33
C GLN A 121 12.82 3.17 10.78
N GLY A 122 11.63 3.74 10.85
CA GLY A 122 11.38 5.15 11.19
C GLY A 122 11.71 6.15 10.08
N LYS A 123 12.17 5.71 8.90
CA LYS A 123 12.42 6.60 7.76
C LYS A 123 11.11 7.01 7.09
N LYS A 124 11.11 8.22 6.52
CA LYS A 124 9.96 8.73 5.77
C LYS A 124 10.05 8.34 4.30
N VAL A 125 8.92 8.10 3.67
CA VAL A 125 8.81 7.88 2.23
C VAL A 125 7.47 8.38 1.73
N GLY A 126 7.37 8.82 0.49
CA GLY A 126 6.08 9.12 -0.13
C GLY A 126 5.45 7.85 -0.70
N GLY A 127 4.13 7.75 -0.58
CA GLY A 127 3.35 6.71 -1.22
C GLY A 127 2.24 7.29 -2.09
N VAL A 128 2.11 6.80 -3.32
CA VAL A 128 1.00 7.18 -4.20
C VAL A 128 -0.07 6.09 -4.13
N PHE A 129 -1.24 6.46 -3.64
CA PHE A 129 -2.40 5.61 -3.44
C PHE A 129 -3.34 5.67 -4.65
N ARG A 130 -3.86 4.51 -5.02
CA ARG A 130 -4.76 4.33 -6.17
C ARG A 130 -5.97 3.51 -5.73
N GLU A 131 -7.13 3.82 -6.30
CA GLU A 131 -8.30 2.95 -6.22
C GLU A 131 -8.12 1.69 -7.06
N GLU A 132 -8.30 0.52 -6.46
CA GLU A 132 -8.30 -0.78 -7.12
C GLU A 132 -9.65 -1.47 -6.90
N GLU A 133 -10.20 -2.01 -7.98
CA GLU A 133 -11.32 -2.93 -7.90
C GLU A 133 -10.85 -4.30 -7.41
N TYR A 134 -11.69 -4.96 -6.60
CA TYR A 134 -11.47 -6.33 -6.15
C TYR A 134 -12.78 -7.10 -6.11
N MET A 135 -12.70 -8.40 -6.37
CA MET A 135 -13.87 -9.28 -6.28
C MET A 135 -14.17 -9.53 -4.80
N LYS A 136 -15.38 -9.18 -4.36
CA LYS A 136 -15.84 -9.49 -3.01
C LYS A 136 -16.24 -10.97 -2.91
N ASN A 137 -16.35 -11.46 -1.68
CA ASN A 137 -16.78 -12.83 -1.41
C ASN A 137 -18.22 -13.12 -1.91
N ASP A 138 -19.05 -12.10 -2.08
CA ASP A 138 -20.42 -12.20 -2.60
C ASP A 138 -20.50 -12.18 -4.14
N GLY A 139 -19.34 -12.10 -4.84
CA GLY A 139 -19.27 -12.01 -6.29
C GLY A 139 -19.51 -10.62 -6.87
N THR A 140 -19.70 -9.59 -6.02
CA THR A 140 -19.80 -8.20 -6.47
C THR A 140 -18.43 -7.51 -6.51
N ILE A 141 -18.30 -6.48 -7.35
CA ILE A 141 -17.09 -5.67 -7.41
C ILE A 141 -17.09 -4.67 -6.24
N GLY A 142 -15.98 -4.66 -5.48
CA GLY A 142 -15.69 -3.64 -4.48
C GLY A 142 -14.52 -2.78 -4.91
N THR A 143 -14.36 -1.61 -4.30
CA THR A 143 -13.21 -0.72 -4.50
C THR A 143 -12.45 -0.52 -3.20
N ALA A 144 -11.12 -0.52 -3.29
CA ALA A 144 -10.22 -0.26 -2.17
C ALA A 144 -9.09 0.67 -2.62
N VAL A 145 -8.73 1.63 -1.78
CA VAL A 145 -7.56 2.48 -2.02
C VAL A 145 -6.32 1.76 -1.47
N ARG A 146 -5.32 1.53 -2.33
CA ARG A 146 -4.07 0.83 -1.99
C ARG A 146 -2.85 1.57 -2.49
N LEU A 147 -1.72 1.35 -1.83
CA LEU A 147 -0.44 1.92 -2.26
C LEU A 147 -0.04 1.33 -3.63
N ALA A 148 0.03 2.18 -4.64
CA ALA A 148 0.40 1.79 -6.00
C ALA A 148 1.92 1.67 -6.15
N TRP A 149 2.66 2.73 -5.78
CA TRP A 149 4.13 2.77 -5.78
C TRP A 149 4.65 3.80 -4.78
N PHE A 150 5.95 3.72 -4.50
CA PHE A 150 6.67 4.68 -3.66
C PHE A 150 7.23 5.83 -4.50
N GLN A 151 7.29 7.00 -3.88
CA GLN A 151 7.82 8.24 -4.44
C GLN A 151 8.50 9.05 -3.32
N SER A 152 9.33 10.04 -3.66
CA SER A 152 9.96 10.89 -2.63
C SER A 152 8.93 11.79 -1.92
N VAL A 153 9.09 12.02 -0.62
CA VAL A 153 8.25 12.92 0.19
C VAL A 153 8.19 14.33 -0.40
N ASN A 154 9.27 14.77 -1.05
CA ASN A 154 9.36 16.09 -1.67
C ASN A 154 8.40 16.29 -2.84
N THR A 155 7.98 15.20 -3.50
CA THR A 155 7.14 15.27 -4.71
C THR A 155 5.80 14.57 -4.55
N VAL A 156 5.62 13.77 -3.49
CA VAL A 156 4.41 12.98 -3.29
C VAL A 156 3.20 13.85 -3.00
N ARG A 157 3.35 14.99 -2.32
CA ARG A 157 2.22 15.86 -1.96
C ARG A 157 1.47 16.42 -3.18
N ASP A 158 2.18 16.60 -4.29
CA ASP A 158 1.62 17.08 -5.56
C ASP A 158 1.38 15.93 -6.56
N ALA A 159 1.48 14.67 -6.12
CA ALA A 159 1.30 13.52 -6.99
C ALA A 159 -0.14 13.48 -7.51
N LYS A 160 -0.27 13.35 -8.84
CA LYS A 160 -1.56 13.15 -9.48
C LYS A 160 -2.18 11.84 -8.99
N ILE A 161 -3.48 11.90 -8.75
CA ILE A 161 -4.28 10.71 -8.43
C ILE A 161 -4.21 9.76 -9.63
N PRO A 162 -3.72 8.52 -9.47
CA PRO A 162 -3.66 7.56 -10.57
C PRO A 162 -5.06 7.09 -10.97
N ASP A 163 -5.20 6.70 -12.24
CA ASP A 163 -6.44 6.08 -12.75
C ASP A 163 -6.78 4.81 -11.97
N VAL A 164 -8.08 4.53 -11.82
CA VAL A 164 -8.60 3.34 -11.14
C VAL A 164 -8.07 2.08 -11.81
N LYS A 165 -7.58 1.12 -11.02
CA LYS A 165 -7.23 -0.20 -11.53
C LYS A 165 -8.45 -1.09 -11.51
N HIS A 166 -9.05 -1.25 -12.68
CA HIS A 166 -10.15 -2.18 -12.85
C HIS A 166 -9.70 -3.64 -12.75
N LEU A 167 -10.61 -4.50 -12.31
CA LEU A 167 -10.41 -5.94 -12.40
C LEU A 167 -10.29 -6.32 -13.88
N LYS A 168 -9.31 -7.17 -14.22
CA LYS A 168 -9.28 -7.75 -15.57
C LYS A 168 -10.51 -8.66 -15.69
N ASN A 169 -11.48 -8.28 -16.51
CA ASN A 169 -12.48 -9.23 -16.98
C ASN A 169 -11.75 -10.31 -17.80
N GLU A 170 -11.83 -11.57 -17.38
CA GLU A 170 -11.36 -12.71 -18.20
C GLU A 170 -12.20 -12.94 -19.47
N THR A 171 -13.21 -12.09 -19.72
CA THR A 171 -14.05 -12.14 -20.93
C THR A 171 -13.93 -10.87 -21.76
N ALA A 172 -12.85 -10.79 -22.52
CA ALA A 172 -12.89 -10.21 -23.85
C ALA A 172 -11.94 -11.04 -24.73
N ALA A 173 -12.39 -12.25 -25.09
CA ALA A 173 -11.95 -12.82 -26.36
C ALA A 173 -12.22 -11.77 -27.44
N PRO A 174 -11.27 -11.47 -28.34
CA PRO A 174 -11.58 -10.59 -29.47
C PRO A 174 -12.82 -11.16 -30.17
N PRO A 175 -13.77 -10.32 -30.61
CA PRO A 175 -14.86 -10.80 -31.45
C PRO A 175 -14.22 -11.58 -32.60
N MET A 176 -14.66 -12.83 -32.75
CA MET A 176 -14.35 -13.64 -33.92
C MET A 176 -14.89 -12.84 -35.11
N ASP A 177 -14.02 -12.14 -35.84
CA ASP A 177 -14.43 -11.52 -37.08
C ASP A 177 -14.88 -12.68 -38.00
N ASP A 178 -16.19 -12.75 -38.25
CA ASP A 178 -16.79 -13.59 -39.27
C ASP A 178 -16.13 -13.22 -40.60
N VAL A 179 -15.16 -14.01 -41.05
CA VAL A 179 -14.61 -13.92 -42.39
C VAL A 179 -15.65 -14.54 -43.34
N PRO A 180 -16.34 -13.77 -44.20
CA PRO A 180 -17.14 -14.34 -45.27
C PRO A 180 -16.19 -14.64 -46.43
N TRP A 181 -15.98 -15.94 -46.67
CA TRP A 181 -15.40 -16.60 -47.87
C TRP A 181 -14.27 -15.90 -48.64
#